data_AF-A0A8T6RPV1-F1
#
_entry.id   AF-A0A8T6RPV1-F1
#
_cell.length_a   1.000
_cell.length_b   1.000
_cell.length_c   1.000
_cell.angle_alpha   90.00
_cell.angle_beta   90.00
_cell.angle_gamma   90.00
#
_symmetry.space_group_name_H-M   'P 1'
#
loop_
_entity.id
_entity.type
_entity.pdbx_description
1 polymer ?
#
loop_
_entity_poly.entity_id
_entity_poly.type
_entity_poly.pdbx_seq_one_letter_code
_entity_poly.pdbx_strand_id
1 'polypeptide(L)'
;MSMTVKAPNPDDVFDKWLQRAPPKKLENFFAVKGVKFEKGNISKAKYVKNIVDSVVFYFQAKIEDIRIQKNKAEEVIIFPKNIKKVEFFEFGSNKVNPKTWKGNDIVPIESSIKKVSCENKKCTSGYIKCENCKGEGRISCRKCKGKGTFTCSKCAGSGFEEVEISVISYSNSKENKLKKTIKHQCPICFGSGKQFCKDCNGEGFQVCDKCKGDKRTTCKQCAGYGFSYQYRLIPVPFGVPTGPEKYEPYLFFNKDIEKAIKEDLAEEINQAKVQGIQIKDIKNLDEKFVKANLGNFDKEIGTRMKDCKSTWAKLENSGIESPMFPIYMFPVIEMDVITPTNKKFSIFSIGTDKGYVIYSPRFK
;
A
#
# COMPACT_ATOMS: atom_id res chain seq x y z
N MET A 1 -30.07 -18.54 -26.26
CA MET A 1 -30.83 -19.79 -26.53
C MET A 1 -30.67 -20.68 -25.31
N SER A 2 -31.77 -21.01 -24.63
CA SER A 2 -31.77 -21.89 -23.46
C SER A 2 -31.45 -23.31 -23.94
N MET A 3 -30.23 -23.79 -23.68
CA MET A 3 -29.96 -25.22 -23.76
C MET A 3 -30.48 -25.83 -22.46
N THR A 4 -31.66 -26.42 -22.48
CA THR A 4 -32.15 -27.21 -21.34
C THR A 4 -31.26 -28.43 -21.24
N VAL A 5 -30.28 -28.36 -20.34
CA VAL A 5 -29.33 -29.42 -20.09
C VAL A 5 -29.99 -30.45 -19.20
N LYS A 6 -29.96 -31.72 -19.59
CA LYS A 6 -30.61 -32.81 -18.84
C LYS A 6 -29.63 -33.40 -17.83
N ALA A 7 -30.11 -33.61 -16.61
CA ALA A 7 -29.42 -34.44 -15.64
C ALA A 7 -29.40 -35.91 -16.13
N PRO A 8 -28.40 -36.72 -15.73
CA PRO A 8 -28.33 -38.12 -16.13
C PRO A 8 -29.52 -38.93 -15.61
N ASN A 9 -29.86 -40.05 -16.24
CA ASN A 9 -30.92 -40.91 -15.70
C ASN A 9 -30.46 -41.56 -14.37
N PRO A 10 -31.21 -41.45 -13.27
CA PRO A 10 -30.80 -42.05 -12.00
C PRO A 10 -30.64 -43.57 -12.04
N ASP A 11 -31.34 -44.29 -12.94
CA ASP A 11 -31.11 -45.73 -13.17
C ASP A 11 -29.69 -45.99 -13.70
N ASP A 12 -29.30 -45.26 -14.76
CA ASP A 12 -27.96 -45.37 -15.34
C ASP A 12 -26.86 -45.00 -14.35
N VAL A 13 -27.11 -43.98 -13.52
CA VAL A 13 -26.19 -43.56 -12.44
C VAL A 13 -26.02 -44.69 -11.43
N PHE A 14 -27.11 -45.31 -10.98
CA PHE A 14 -27.06 -46.39 -9.99
C PHE A 14 -26.34 -47.62 -10.54
N ASP A 15 -26.61 -48.01 -11.79
CA ASP A 15 -25.98 -49.16 -12.43
C ASP A 15 -24.48 -48.95 -12.64
N LYS A 16 -24.07 -47.77 -13.11
CA LYS A 16 -22.65 -47.42 -13.23
C LYS A 16 -21.96 -47.36 -11.88
N TRP A 17 -22.64 -46.86 -10.84
CA TRP A 17 -22.11 -46.91 -9.47
C TRP A 17 -21.87 -48.35 -9.02
N LEU A 18 -22.86 -49.23 -9.21
CA LEU A 18 -22.80 -50.64 -8.79
C LEU A 18 -21.68 -51.41 -9.50
N GLN A 19 -21.42 -51.09 -10.78
CA GLN A 19 -20.31 -51.64 -11.55
C GLN A 19 -18.95 -51.19 -10.98
N ARG A 20 -18.81 -49.91 -10.63
CA ARG A 20 -17.56 -49.33 -10.10
C ARG A 20 -17.30 -49.68 -8.63
N ALA A 21 -18.35 -49.95 -7.85
CA ALA A 21 -18.24 -50.17 -6.41
C ALA A 21 -17.43 -51.45 -6.07
N PRO A 22 -16.48 -51.37 -5.11
CA PRO A 22 -15.65 -52.52 -4.72
C PRO A 22 -16.50 -53.69 -4.23
N PRO A 23 -16.30 -54.93 -4.75
CA PRO A 23 -17.12 -56.09 -4.40
C PRO A 23 -17.19 -56.36 -2.89
N LYS A 24 -16.06 -56.26 -2.18
CA LYS A 24 -15.99 -56.46 -0.72
C LYS A 24 -16.84 -55.43 0.06
N LYS A 25 -16.85 -54.16 -0.40
CA LYS A 25 -17.68 -53.12 0.23
C LYS A 25 -19.16 -53.37 -0.04
N LEU A 26 -19.52 -53.78 -1.25
CA LEU A 26 -20.91 -54.13 -1.57
C LEU A 26 -21.40 -55.30 -0.71
N GLU A 27 -20.59 -56.35 -0.56
CA GLU A 27 -20.91 -57.48 0.30
C GLU A 27 -21.13 -57.04 1.76
N ASN A 28 -20.23 -56.23 2.32
CA ASN A 28 -20.35 -55.71 3.70
C ASN A 28 -21.61 -54.86 3.95
N PHE A 29 -22.18 -54.27 2.91
CA PHE A 29 -23.34 -53.40 3.01
C PHE A 29 -24.65 -54.13 2.68
N PHE A 30 -24.62 -55.05 1.72
CA PHE A 30 -25.81 -55.67 1.12
C PHE A 30 -25.95 -57.17 1.39
N ALA A 31 -24.94 -57.86 1.96
CA ALA A 31 -25.07 -59.26 2.33
C ALA A 31 -26.15 -59.44 3.41
N VAL A 32 -26.94 -60.51 3.26
CA VAL A 32 -27.97 -60.92 4.20
C VAL A 32 -27.53 -62.24 4.82
N LYS A 33 -27.69 -62.37 6.14
CA LYS A 33 -27.30 -63.59 6.87
C LYS A 33 -28.04 -64.80 6.27
N GLY A 34 -27.27 -65.80 5.83
CA GLY A 34 -27.80 -67.04 5.26
C GLY A 34 -28.12 -66.98 3.75
N VAL A 35 -27.81 -65.89 3.05
CA VAL A 35 -28.00 -65.76 1.60
C VAL A 35 -26.65 -65.53 0.91
N LYS A 36 -26.36 -66.27 -0.15
CA LYS A 36 -25.16 -66.07 -0.97
C LYS A 36 -25.21 -64.66 -1.60
N PHE A 37 -24.16 -63.89 -1.42
CA PHE A 37 -24.06 -62.54 -1.96
C PHE A 37 -23.85 -62.57 -3.48
N GLU A 38 -24.73 -61.88 -4.22
CA GLU A 38 -24.62 -61.71 -5.67
C GLU A 38 -24.99 -60.28 -6.05
N LYS A 39 -24.16 -59.62 -6.88
CA LYS A 39 -24.36 -58.21 -7.26
C LYS A 39 -25.71 -57.97 -7.95
N GLY A 40 -26.20 -58.94 -8.73
CA GLY A 40 -27.48 -58.84 -9.45
C GLY A 40 -28.71 -58.70 -8.55
N ASN A 41 -28.58 -59.03 -7.25
CA ASN A 41 -29.66 -58.86 -6.27
C ASN A 41 -29.78 -57.42 -5.73
N ILE A 42 -28.87 -56.53 -6.15
CA ILE A 42 -28.86 -55.11 -5.80
C ILE A 42 -29.56 -54.34 -6.92
N SER A 43 -30.79 -53.89 -6.66
CA SER A 43 -31.54 -53.04 -7.60
C SER A 43 -31.87 -51.69 -6.98
N LYS A 44 -31.87 -50.65 -7.82
CA LYS A 44 -32.25 -49.29 -7.42
C LYS A 44 -33.64 -49.26 -6.80
N ALA A 45 -34.63 -49.87 -7.46
CA ALA A 45 -36.03 -49.90 -7.01
C ALA A 45 -36.20 -50.44 -5.58
N LYS A 46 -35.30 -51.33 -5.14
CA LYS A 46 -35.37 -51.92 -3.80
C LYS A 46 -34.70 -51.03 -2.75
N TYR A 47 -33.53 -50.47 -3.05
CA TYR A 47 -32.64 -49.89 -2.05
C TYR A 47 -32.53 -48.36 -2.10
N VAL A 48 -32.86 -47.71 -3.22
CA VAL A 48 -32.95 -46.25 -3.30
C VAL A 48 -34.31 -45.83 -2.77
N LYS A 49 -34.33 -44.97 -1.74
CA LYS A 49 -35.56 -44.52 -1.08
C LYS A 49 -35.97 -43.11 -1.47
N ASN A 50 -35.01 -42.28 -1.84
CA ASN A 50 -35.23 -40.90 -2.19
C ASN A 50 -34.26 -40.48 -3.30
N ILE A 51 -34.71 -39.61 -4.18
CA ILE A 51 -33.93 -39.03 -5.27
C ILE A 51 -34.17 -37.52 -5.23
N VAL A 52 -33.10 -36.76 -5.04
CA VAL A 52 -33.15 -35.30 -4.92
C VAL A 52 -32.33 -34.68 -6.04
N ASP A 53 -32.95 -33.76 -6.77
CA ASP A 53 -32.28 -32.92 -7.75
C ASP A 53 -31.67 -31.71 -7.05
N SER A 54 -30.40 -31.44 -7.33
CA SER A 54 -29.65 -30.36 -6.71
C SER A 54 -28.66 -29.73 -7.69
N VAL A 55 -27.83 -28.80 -7.21
CA VAL A 55 -26.84 -28.10 -8.03
C VAL A 55 -25.51 -27.91 -7.31
N VAL A 56 -24.43 -28.03 -8.07
CA VAL A 56 -23.07 -27.59 -7.70
C VAL A 56 -22.70 -26.38 -8.54
N PHE A 57 -22.21 -25.33 -7.88
CA PHE A 57 -21.50 -24.23 -8.56
C PHE A 57 -20.00 -24.42 -8.39
N TYR A 58 -19.25 -24.17 -9.45
CA TYR A 58 -17.80 -24.33 -9.47
C TYR A 58 -17.12 -23.24 -10.31
N PHE A 59 -15.99 -22.73 -9.83
CA PHE A 59 -15.08 -21.93 -10.65
C PHE A 59 -13.63 -22.12 -10.18
N GLN A 60 -12.66 -21.71 -10.98
CA GLN A 60 -11.26 -21.65 -10.59
C GLN A 60 -10.86 -20.20 -10.30
N ALA A 61 -10.01 -19.99 -9.30
CA ALA A 61 -9.35 -18.72 -9.09
C ALA A 61 -7.85 -18.84 -9.38
N LYS A 62 -7.31 -17.90 -10.14
CA LYS A 62 -5.88 -17.79 -10.37
C LYS A 62 -5.23 -17.18 -9.13
N ILE A 63 -4.21 -17.83 -8.59
CA ILE A 63 -3.42 -17.28 -7.49
C ILE A 63 -2.48 -16.21 -8.07
N GLU A 64 -2.71 -14.96 -7.70
CA GLU A 64 -1.89 -13.82 -8.12
C GLU A 64 -0.64 -13.69 -7.23
N ASP A 65 0.45 -13.17 -7.79
CA ASP A 65 1.70 -12.98 -7.03
C ASP A 65 1.52 -11.81 -6.05
N ILE A 66 1.48 -12.13 -4.74
CA ILE A 66 1.25 -11.21 -3.61
C ILE A 66 2.18 -9.97 -3.65
N ARG A 67 3.33 -10.07 -4.32
CA ARG A 67 4.32 -8.98 -4.44
C ARG A 67 3.89 -7.82 -5.35
N ILE A 68 2.88 -8.01 -6.21
CA ILE A 68 2.40 -6.97 -7.13
C ILE A 68 1.47 -5.95 -6.43
N GLN A 69 0.89 -6.31 -5.28
CA GLN A 69 -0.29 -5.60 -4.76
C GLN A 69 -0.05 -4.59 -3.66
N LYS A 70 1.08 -4.66 -2.95
CA LYS A 70 1.42 -3.59 -2.03
C LYS A 70 2.25 -2.55 -2.77
N ASN A 71 1.89 -1.30 -2.54
CA ASN A 71 2.66 -0.08 -2.78
C ASN A 71 2.27 0.70 -4.03
N LYS A 72 1.36 1.67 -3.80
CA LYS A 72 1.38 2.94 -4.53
C LYS A 72 2.82 3.46 -4.55
N ALA A 73 3.26 3.96 -5.69
CA ALA A 73 4.55 4.61 -5.80
C ALA A 73 4.68 5.69 -4.71
N GLU A 74 5.65 5.51 -3.81
CA GLU A 74 5.93 6.49 -2.75
C GLU A 74 7.01 7.44 -3.26
N GLU A 75 6.79 8.75 -3.07
CA GLU A 75 7.74 9.79 -3.45
C GLU A 75 8.67 10.11 -2.28
N VAL A 76 9.97 10.05 -2.52
CA VAL A 76 11.01 10.35 -1.53
C VAL A 76 11.78 11.58 -1.96
N ILE A 77 11.94 12.54 -1.05
CA ILE A 77 12.75 13.75 -1.25
C ILE A 77 14.05 13.61 -0.48
N ILE A 78 15.18 13.83 -1.15
CA ILE A 78 16.52 13.69 -0.56
C ILE A 78 17.44 14.86 -0.96
N PHE A 79 18.35 15.23 -0.07
CA PHE A 79 19.36 16.24 -0.37
C PHE A 79 20.44 15.72 -1.33
N PRO A 80 21.01 16.59 -2.20
CA PRO A 80 22.06 16.21 -3.14
C PRO A 80 23.24 15.46 -2.51
N LYS A 81 23.67 15.82 -1.30
CA LYS A 81 24.76 15.12 -0.59
C LYS A 81 24.48 13.64 -0.26
N ASN A 82 23.20 13.27 -0.17
CA ASN A 82 22.77 11.95 0.27
C ASN A 82 22.33 11.06 -0.91
N ILE A 83 22.15 11.59 -2.12
CA ILE A 83 21.70 10.80 -3.27
C ILE A 83 22.69 9.66 -3.59
N LYS A 84 23.99 9.91 -3.44
CA LYS A 84 25.06 8.90 -3.64
C LYS A 84 25.00 7.71 -2.68
N LYS A 85 24.17 7.77 -1.63
CA LYS A 85 23.98 6.68 -0.67
C LYS A 85 22.80 5.78 -1.04
N VAL A 86 22.03 6.15 -2.06
CA VAL A 86 20.86 5.41 -2.52
C VAL A 86 21.28 4.58 -3.73
N GLU A 87 21.00 3.28 -3.68
CA GLU A 87 21.15 2.38 -4.81
C GLU A 87 19.86 2.42 -5.63
N PHE A 88 19.99 2.83 -6.90
CA PHE A 88 18.88 2.96 -7.83
C PHE A 88 18.87 1.79 -8.81
N PHE A 89 17.67 1.39 -9.21
CA PHE A 89 17.45 0.27 -10.10
C PHE A 89 16.89 0.74 -11.44
N GLU A 90 17.30 0.07 -12.51
CA GLU A 90 16.79 0.25 -13.86
C GLU A 90 16.38 -1.11 -14.42
N PHE A 91 15.09 -1.29 -14.70
CA PHE A 91 14.55 -2.58 -15.15
C PHE A 91 14.25 -2.60 -16.66
N GLY A 92 14.13 -1.45 -17.32
CA GLY A 92 13.69 -1.37 -18.72
C GLY A 92 12.41 -2.17 -18.96
N SER A 93 12.43 -3.05 -19.96
CA SER A 93 11.35 -4.00 -20.27
C SER A 93 11.55 -5.38 -19.64
N ASN A 94 12.62 -5.58 -18.87
CA ASN A 94 13.03 -6.88 -18.38
C ASN A 94 12.29 -7.27 -17.10
N LYS A 95 11.91 -8.55 -17.03
CA LYS A 95 11.26 -9.15 -15.87
C LYS A 95 12.31 -9.79 -14.95
N VAL A 96 12.23 -9.52 -13.65
CA VAL A 96 13.18 -10.04 -12.65
C VAL A 96 12.75 -11.42 -12.15
N ASN A 97 13.67 -12.38 -12.06
CA ASN A 97 13.35 -13.69 -11.49
C ASN A 97 13.29 -13.61 -9.94
N PRO A 98 12.14 -13.97 -9.33
CA PRO A 98 11.98 -14.03 -7.87
C PRO A 98 13.06 -14.81 -7.11
N LYS A 99 13.50 -15.95 -7.66
CA LYS A 99 14.38 -16.88 -6.93
C LYS A 99 15.80 -16.36 -6.79
N THR A 100 16.22 -15.47 -7.69
CA THR A 100 17.57 -14.91 -7.73
C THR A 100 17.65 -13.52 -7.13
N TRP A 101 16.51 -12.88 -6.86
CA TRP A 101 16.44 -11.56 -6.26
C TRP A 101 16.71 -11.61 -4.76
N LYS A 102 17.67 -10.78 -4.30
CA LYS A 102 18.04 -10.67 -2.88
C LYS A 102 17.72 -9.29 -2.27
N GLY A 103 17.19 -8.37 -3.07
CA GLY A 103 16.85 -7.01 -2.65
C GLY A 103 15.47 -6.92 -2.03
N ASN A 104 15.07 -5.69 -1.69
CA ASN A 104 13.69 -5.41 -1.26
C ASN A 104 12.72 -5.53 -2.44
N ASP A 105 11.44 -5.82 -2.16
CA ASP A 105 10.39 -5.90 -3.18
C ASP A 105 9.99 -4.53 -3.72
N ILE A 106 10.33 -3.45 -3.01
CA ILE A 106 10.16 -2.06 -3.43
C ILE A 106 11.52 -1.42 -3.49
N VAL A 107 11.83 -0.78 -4.61
CA VAL A 107 13.16 -0.18 -4.81
C VAL A 107 13.09 1.22 -5.43
N PRO A 108 14.10 2.08 -5.18
CA PRO A 108 14.28 3.34 -5.88
C PRO A 108 14.54 3.14 -7.38
N ILE A 109 13.88 3.90 -8.24
CA ILE A 109 14.10 3.83 -9.69
C ILE A 109 14.85 5.04 -10.22
N GLU A 110 15.88 4.79 -11.01
CA GLU A 110 16.71 5.83 -11.61
C GLU A 110 15.88 6.78 -12.49
N SER A 111 15.06 6.24 -13.40
CA SER A 111 14.25 7.03 -14.34
C SER A 111 13.18 7.91 -13.68
N SER A 112 12.97 7.76 -12.37
CA SER A 112 12.06 8.59 -11.59
C SER A 112 12.72 9.80 -10.94
N ILE A 113 14.06 9.89 -10.97
CA ILE A 113 14.82 10.96 -10.34
C ILE A 113 14.52 12.29 -11.04
N LYS A 114 14.08 13.27 -10.25
CA LYS A 114 13.79 14.64 -10.70
C LYS A 114 14.41 15.64 -9.75
N LYS A 115 14.88 16.75 -10.32
CA LYS A 115 15.34 17.90 -9.54
C LYS A 115 14.14 18.78 -9.17
N VAL A 116 13.90 18.97 -7.88
CA VAL A 116 12.82 19.82 -7.36
C VAL A 116 13.39 21.03 -6.64
N SER A 117 12.80 22.20 -6.86
CA SER A 117 13.20 23.42 -6.18
C SER A 117 12.91 23.33 -4.68
N CYS A 118 13.66 24.09 -3.88
CA CYS A 118 13.39 24.17 -2.44
C CYS A 118 11.97 24.71 -2.19
N GLU A 119 11.18 24.00 -1.39
CA GLU A 119 9.80 24.38 -1.04
C GLU A 119 9.72 25.68 -0.24
N ASN A 120 10.83 26.10 0.36
CA ASN A 120 10.89 27.35 1.10
C ASN A 120 10.80 28.55 0.15
N LYS A 121 9.66 29.25 0.15
CA LYS A 121 9.45 30.45 -0.66
C LYS A 121 10.46 31.59 -0.39
N LYS A 122 11.09 31.63 0.79
CA LYS A 122 12.13 32.62 1.14
C LYS A 122 13.53 32.19 0.69
N CYS A 123 13.70 30.96 0.20
CA CYS A 123 14.97 30.45 -0.27
C CYS A 123 15.22 30.89 -1.72
N THR A 124 16.36 31.50 -1.95
CA THR A 124 16.87 31.84 -3.29
C THR A 124 18.19 31.11 -3.47
N SER A 125 18.22 30.14 -4.38
CA SER A 125 19.42 29.37 -4.72
C SER A 125 20.16 28.76 -3.52
N GLY A 126 19.42 28.33 -2.49
CA GLY A 126 19.99 27.67 -1.31
C GLY A 126 20.20 28.58 -0.12
N TYR A 127 19.92 29.87 -0.24
CA TYR A 127 20.17 30.86 0.80
C TYR A 127 18.91 31.63 1.14
N ILE A 128 18.78 32.02 2.40
CA ILE A 128 17.71 32.87 2.91
C ILE A 128 18.32 34.19 3.35
N LYS A 129 17.63 35.30 3.10
CA LYS A 129 18.02 36.63 3.58
C LYS A 129 18.25 36.60 5.09
N CYS A 130 19.39 37.10 5.57
CA CYS A 130 19.70 37.07 6.98
C CYS A 130 18.69 37.93 7.75
N GLU A 131 17.91 37.31 8.64
CA GLU A 131 16.86 37.99 9.39
C GLU A 131 17.44 38.99 10.41
N ASN A 132 18.64 38.74 10.94
CA ASN A 132 19.25 39.57 11.99
C ASN A 132 19.71 40.95 11.46
N CYS A 133 20.22 41.00 10.23
CA CYS A 133 20.60 42.25 9.58
C CYS A 133 19.68 42.63 8.42
N LYS A 134 18.56 41.92 8.23
CA LYS A 134 17.64 42.09 7.10
C LYS A 134 18.36 42.23 5.76
N GLY A 135 19.43 41.45 5.54
CA GLY A 135 20.21 41.45 4.30
C GLY A 135 21.18 42.62 4.11
N GLU A 136 21.44 43.44 5.14
CA GLU A 136 22.43 44.52 5.07
C GLU A 136 23.85 44.02 5.32
N GLY A 137 23.99 42.91 6.04
CA GLY A 137 25.29 42.33 6.43
C GLY A 137 25.93 43.02 7.64
N ARG A 138 25.32 44.13 8.10
CA ARG A 138 25.74 44.90 9.27
C ARG A 138 24.55 45.16 10.18
N ILE A 139 24.80 45.44 11.45
CA ILE A 139 23.82 45.83 12.45
C ILE A 139 24.27 47.11 13.13
N SER A 140 23.33 47.97 13.55
CA SER A 140 23.69 49.18 14.30
C SER A 140 24.41 48.81 15.60
N CYS A 141 25.52 49.50 15.88
CA CYS A 141 26.27 49.30 17.11
C CYS A 141 25.36 49.58 18.30
N ARG A 142 25.22 48.58 19.18
CA ARG A 142 24.31 48.67 20.34
C ARG A 142 24.76 49.74 21.33
N LYS A 143 26.07 49.94 21.50
CA LYS A 143 26.61 50.91 22.47
C LYS A 143 26.36 52.36 22.03
N CYS A 144 26.67 52.72 20.78
CA CYS A 144 26.45 54.09 20.27
C CYS A 144 25.13 54.29 19.53
N LYS A 145 24.27 53.27 19.48
CA LYS A 145 22.97 53.28 18.77
C LYS A 145 23.06 53.79 17.32
N GLY A 146 24.11 53.37 16.59
CA GLY A 146 24.30 53.78 15.20
C GLY A 146 25.08 55.09 14.99
N LYS A 147 25.40 55.86 16.05
CA LYS A 147 26.02 57.19 15.91
C LYS A 147 27.51 57.17 15.62
N GLY A 148 28.18 56.04 15.86
CA GLY A 148 29.65 55.91 15.78
C GLY A 148 30.41 56.66 16.87
N THR A 149 29.74 57.53 17.62
CA THR A 149 30.36 58.44 18.58
C THR A 149 29.51 58.59 19.84
N PHE A 150 30.16 59.00 20.92
CA PHE A 150 29.56 59.42 22.18
C PHE A 150 29.82 60.91 22.40
N THR A 151 28.90 61.59 23.08
CA THR A 151 29.18 62.91 23.62
C THR A 151 30.34 62.81 24.61
N CYS A 152 31.36 63.66 24.48
CA CYS A 152 32.48 63.67 25.42
C CYS A 152 31.96 64.01 26.82
N SER A 153 32.15 63.08 27.76
CA SER A 153 31.68 63.25 29.14
C SER A 153 32.40 64.39 29.87
N LYS A 154 33.67 64.64 29.55
CA LYS A 154 34.49 65.64 30.24
C LYS A 154 34.09 67.09 29.91
N CYS A 155 33.73 67.38 28.67
CA CYS A 155 33.29 68.71 28.25
C CYS A 155 31.78 68.79 27.98
N ALA A 156 31.02 67.74 28.31
CA ALA A 156 29.59 67.60 28.03
C ALA A 156 29.20 67.92 26.56
N GLY A 157 30.11 67.70 25.62
CA GLY A 157 29.88 67.98 24.19
C GLY A 157 30.29 69.37 23.71
N SER A 158 30.73 70.27 24.60
CA SER A 158 31.14 71.62 24.21
C SER A 158 32.47 71.66 23.44
N GLY A 159 33.34 70.67 23.63
CA GLY A 159 34.69 70.63 23.06
C GLY A 159 35.73 71.43 23.84
N PHE A 160 35.32 72.21 24.84
CA PHE A 160 36.18 73.11 25.61
C PHE A 160 35.98 72.93 27.11
N GLU A 161 37.01 73.25 27.89
CA GLU A 161 36.94 73.32 29.34
C GLU A 161 37.21 74.76 29.78
N GLU A 162 36.35 75.25 30.67
CA GLU A 162 36.44 76.59 31.25
C GLU A 162 37.23 76.51 32.56
N VAL A 163 38.30 77.29 32.64
CA VAL A 163 39.13 77.42 33.84
C VAL A 163 39.04 78.85 34.32
N GLU A 164 38.65 79.02 35.58
CA GLU A 164 38.60 80.31 36.24
C GLU A 164 39.99 80.68 36.74
N ILE A 165 40.55 81.79 36.26
CA ILE A 165 41.82 82.33 36.73
C ILE A 165 41.58 83.63 37.50
N SER A 166 42.39 83.86 38.52
CA SER A 166 42.42 85.13 39.25
C SER A 166 43.43 86.06 38.59
N VAL A 167 42.97 87.23 38.17
CA VAL A 167 43.80 88.27 37.55
C VAL A 167 43.83 89.48 38.48
N ILE A 168 45.03 89.84 38.91
CA ILE A 168 45.26 91.06 39.68
C ILE A 168 45.41 92.21 38.68
N SER A 169 44.52 93.20 38.77
CA SER A 169 44.57 94.40 37.93
C SER A 169 44.79 95.65 38.79
N TYR A 170 45.62 96.57 38.32
CA TYR A 170 45.87 97.85 38.95
C TYR A 170 45.14 98.95 38.18
N SER A 171 44.21 99.62 38.85
CA SER A 171 43.49 100.78 38.30
C SER A 171 43.37 101.85 39.40
N ASN A 172 43.68 103.11 39.07
CA ASN A 172 43.73 104.23 40.01
C ASN A 172 44.53 103.92 41.30
N SER A 173 45.71 103.31 41.16
CA SER A 173 46.59 102.94 42.29
C SER A 173 45.95 102.01 43.34
N LYS A 174 44.86 101.30 43.01
CA LYS A 174 44.23 100.28 43.85
C LYS A 174 44.28 98.90 43.18
N GLU A 175 44.63 97.88 43.97
CA GLU A 175 44.63 96.48 43.55
C GLU A 175 43.20 95.93 43.50
N ASN A 176 42.80 95.38 42.36
CA ASN A 176 41.50 94.70 42.20
C ASN A 176 41.73 93.26 41.74
N LYS A 177 41.22 92.28 42.52
CA LYS A 177 41.19 90.87 42.15
C LYS A 177 39.97 90.58 41.29
N LEU A 178 40.18 90.36 40.00
CA LEU A 178 39.15 89.97 39.05
C LEU A 178 39.23 88.47 38.78
N LYS A 179 38.09 87.87 38.48
CA LYS A 179 38.05 86.50 37.96
C LYS A 179 37.82 86.56 36.45
N LYS A 180 38.70 85.92 35.68
CA LYS A 180 38.53 85.76 34.22
C LYS A 180 38.43 84.28 33.90
N THR A 181 37.52 83.92 33.01
CA THR A 181 37.39 82.54 32.52
C THR A 181 38.18 82.38 31.23
N ILE A 182 39.08 81.40 31.18
CA ILE A 182 39.81 81.02 29.98
C ILE A 182 39.25 79.69 29.47
N LYS A 183 39.04 79.59 28.16
CA LYS A 183 38.67 78.34 27.48
C LYS A 183 39.90 77.70 26.88
N HIS A 184 40.12 76.42 27.16
CA HIS A 184 41.10 75.61 26.44
C HIS A 184 40.41 74.39 25.83
N GLN A 185 41.02 73.82 24.78
CA GLN A 185 40.46 72.63 24.12
C GLN A 185 40.44 71.46 25.10
N CYS A 186 39.32 70.74 25.15
CA CYS A 186 39.21 69.56 26.00
C CYS A 186 40.27 68.52 25.56
N PRO A 187 41.18 68.09 26.44
CA PRO A 187 42.29 67.21 26.09
C PRO A 187 41.85 65.79 25.73
N ILE A 188 40.60 65.42 26.02
CA ILE A 188 40.07 64.08 25.75
C ILE A 188 39.46 63.97 24.36
N CYS A 189 38.79 65.03 23.88
CA CYS A 189 38.15 65.03 22.56
C CYS A 189 38.85 65.97 21.57
N PHE A 190 39.93 66.65 21.99
CA PHE A 190 40.72 67.59 21.18
C PHE A 190 39.85 68.62 20.46
N GLY A 191 38.88 69.21 21.18
CA GLY A 191 37.98 70.22 20.61
C GLY A 191 36.73 69.68 19.88
N SER A 192 36.65 68.38 19.57
CA SER A 192 35.54 67.83 18.77
C SER A 192 34.19 67.69 19.51
N GLY A 193 34.21 67.74 20.85
CA GLY A 193 33.04 67.47 21.69
C GLY A 193 32.54 66.02 21.65
N LYS A 194 33.17 65.14 20.87
CA LYS A 194 32.75 63.75 20.65
C LYS A 194 33.90 62.79 20.85
N GLN A 195 33.59 61.57 21.27
CA GLN A 195 34.55 60.47 21.34
C GLN A 195 34.07 59.33 20.45
N PHE A 196 35.00 58.70 19.72
CA PHE A 196 34.67 57.56 18.89
C PHE A 196 34.24 56.38 19.75
N CYS A 197 33.20 55.69 19.29
CA CYS A 197 32.76 54.45 19.90
C CYS A 197 33.77 53.36 19.59
N LYS A 198 34.50 52.89 20.62
CA LYS A 198 35.52 51.84 20.50
C LYS A 198 34.97 50.52 19.97
N ASP A 199 33.72 50.20 20.27
CA ASP A 199 33.07 48.95 19.86
C ASP A 199 32.81 48.83 18.36
N CYS A 200 32.68 49.95 17.67
CA CYS A 200 32.49 49.98 16.21
C CYS A 200 33.56 50.82 15.51
N ASN A 201 34.64 51.17 16.21
CA ASN A 201 35.73 52.02 15.71
C ASN A 201 35.26 53.29 14.98
N GLY A 202 34.18 53.93 15.46
CA GLY A 202 33.64 55.12 14.82
C GLY A 202 32.62 54.91 13.69
N GLU A 203 32.45 53.69 13.17
CA GLU A 203 31.55 53.45 12.01
C GLU A 203 30.06 53.53 12.34
N GLY A 204 29.68 53.29 13.60
CA GLY A 204 28.28 53.19 14.02
C GLY A 204 27.63 51.85 13.72
N PHE A 205 28.29 50.98 12.97
CA PHE A 205 27.79 49.65 12.63
C PHE A 205 28.80 48.56 13.03
N GLN A 206 28.28 47.36 13.25
CA GLN A 206 29.07 46.16 13.49
C GLN A 206 28.68 45.11 12.44
N VAL A 207 29.65 44.28 12.03
CA VAL A 207 29.38 43.17 11.12
C VAL A 207 28.36 42.25 11.78
N CYS A 208 27.36 41.81 11.03
CA CYS A 208 26.31 40.96 11.58
C CYS A 208 26.89 39.58 11.94
N ASP A 209 27.00 39.26 13.23
CA ASP A 209 27.57 37.98 13.70
C ASP A 209 26.90 36.74 13.07
N LYS A 210 25.57 36.79 12.89
CA LYS A 210 24.79 35.66 12.35
C LYS A 210 25.15 35.27 10.91
N CYS A 211 25.49 36.24 10.06
CA CYS A 211 25.85 35.99 8.66
C CYS A 211 27.28 36.41 8.33
N LYS A 212 28.05 36.88 9.31
CA LYS A 212 29.44 37.36 9.17
C LYS A 212 29.66 38.33 8.01
N GLY A 213 28.64 39.13 7.66
CA GLY A 213 28.70 40.07 6.54
C GLY A 213 28.07 39.58 5.22
N ASP A 214 27.78 38.29 5.07
CA ASP A 214 27.33 37.68 3.80
C ASP A 214 25.89 38.04 3.39
N LYS A 215 25.17 38.81 4.22
CA LYS A 215 23.78 39.25 4.01
C LYS A 215 22.74 38.11 3.96
N ARG A 216 23.18 36.87 3.88
CA ARG A 216 22.35 35.67 3.73
C ARG A 216 22.84 34.58 4.68
N THR A 217 21.96 33.62 4.95
CA THR A 217 22.27 32.42 5.73
C THR A 217 21.82 31.19 4.95
N THR A 218 22.52 30.08 5.12
CA THR A 218 22.21 28.81 4.45
C THR A 218 20.79 28.36 4.77
N CYS A 219 20.01 28.03 3.73
CA CYS A 219 18.68 27.45 3.89
C CYS A 219 18.81 26.05 4.50
N LYS A 220 18.18 25.83 5.66
CA LYS A 220 18.18 24.52 6.32
C LYS A 220 17.40 23.46 5.54
N GLN A 221 16.30 23.85 4.87
CA GLN A 221 15.42 22.93 4.13
C GLN A 221 16.00 22.40 2.82
N CYS A 222 17.09 22.97 2.31
CA CYS A 222 17.82 22.40 1.17
C CYS A 222 19.34 22.35 1.45
N ALA A 223 19.75 22.52 2.70
CA ALA A 223 21.13 22.55 3.15
C ALA A 223 22.10 23.38 2.26
N GLY A 224 21.64 24.51 1.71
CA GLY A 224 22.47 25.36 0.84
C GLY A 224 22.45 25.05 -0.65
N TYR A 225 21.82 23.96 -1.10
CA TYR A 225 21.83 23.56 -2.51
C TYR A 225 20.79 24.29 -3.39
N GLY A 226 19.71 24.78 -2.79
CA GLY A 226 18.60 25.44 -3.50
C GLY A 226 17.62 24.47 -4.18
N PHE A 227 17.93 23.18 -4.17
CA PHE A 227 17.09 22.12 -4.71
C PHE A 227 17.31 20.82 -3.94
N SER A 228 16.39 19.89 -4.13
CA SER A 228 16.48 18.50 -3.68
C SER A 228 16.25 17.57 -4.86
N TYR A 229 16.59 16.30 -4.71
CA TYR A 229 16.17 15.26 -5.65
C TYR A 229 14.92 14.58 -5.11
N GLN A 230 13.99 14.30 -6.00
CA GLN A 230 12.80 13.52 -5.74
C GLN A 230 12.88 12.26 -6.60
N TYR A 231 12.55 11.11 -6.03
CA TYR A 231 12.46 9.85 -6.78
C TYR A 231 11.30 9.02 -6.23
N ARG A 232 10.93 7.99 -6.98
CA ARG A 232 9.85 7.07 -6.65
C ARG A 232 10.41 5.72 -6.24
N LEU A 233 9.80 5.15 -5.20
CA LEU A 233 9.91 3.74 -4.84
C LEU A 233 8.82 2.98 -5.60
N ILE A 234 9.18 2.00 -6.42
CA ILE A 234 8.20 1.16 -7.12
C ILE A 234 8.42 -0.32 -6.82
N PRO A 235 7.38 -1.16 -6.96
CA PRO A 235 7.53 -2.60 -6.89
C PRO A 235 8.47 -3.13 -7.99
N VAL A 236 9.34 -4.07 -7.63
CA VAL A 236 10.21 -4.77 -8.59
C VAL A 236 9.34 -5.52 -9.61
N PRO A 237 9.58 -5.37 -10.93
CA PRO A 237 8.80 -6.03 -11.96
C PRO A 237 9.21 -7.49 -12.05
N PHE A 238 8.81 -8.29 -11.07
CA PHE A 238 9.04 -9.72 -11.09
C PHE A 238 8.36 -10.34 -12.31
N GLY A 239 9.11 -11.13 -13.06
CA GLY A 239 8.49 -12.08 -13.96
C GLY A 239 7.68 -13.05 -13.13
N VAL A 240 6.44 -13.32 -13.56
CA VAL A 240 5.63 -14.41 -13.03
C VAL A 240 6.58 -15.59 -12.85
N PRO A 241 6.72 -16.15 -11.63
CA PRO A 241 7.62 -17.26 -11.42
C PRO A 241 7.29 -18.31 -12.47
N THR A 242 8.30 -18.80 -13.18
CA THR A 242 8.25 -19.88 -14.18
C THR A 242 7.91 -21.23 -13.53
N GLY A 243 6.95 -21.23 -12.62
CA GLY A 243 6.20 -22.41 -12.20
C GLY A 243 4.88 -22.48 -12.99
N PRO A 244 4.23 -23.65 -13.01
CA PRO A 244 2.89 -23.74 -13.56
C PRO A 244 1.96 -22.75 -12.86
N GLU A 245 1.10 -22.09 -13.63
CA GLU A 245 0.04 -21.24 -13.07
C GLU A 245 -0.74 -22.06 -12.03
N LYS A 246 -0.82 -21.53 -10.80
CA LYS A 246 -1.55 -22.20 -9.73
C LYS A 246 -2.99 -21.71 -9.73
N TYR A 247 -3.90 -22.67 -9.75
CA TYR A 247 -5.33 -22.45 -9.73
C TYR A 247 -5.92 -23.08 -8.48
N GLU A 248 -6.68 -22.29 -7.74
CA GLU A 248 -7.45 -22.78 -6.60
C GLU A 248 -8.89 -23.06 -7.05
N PRO A 249 -9.38 -24.31 -6.96
CA PRO A 249 -10.77 -24.60 -7.26
C PRO A 249 -11.68 -24.00 -6.18
N TYR A 250 -12.91 -23.67 -6.53
CA TYR A 250 -13.97 -23.27 -5.61
C TYR A 250 -15.23 -24.04 -5.95
N LEU A 251 -15.81 -24.73 -4.96
CA LEU A 251 -16.98 -25.59 -5.13
C LEU A 251 -18.00 -25.23 -4.06
N PHE A 252 -19.25 -25.05 -4.46
CA PHE A 252 -20.36 -24.68 -3.57
C PHE A 252 -21.45 -25.76 -3.61
N PHE A 253 -21.51 -26.55 -2.55
CA PHE A 253 -22.45 -27.65 -2.31
C PHE A 253 -22.61 -27.88 -0.79
N ASN A 254 -22.50 -29.12 -0.34
CA ASN A 254 -22.38 -29.51 1.06
C ASN A 254 -20.88 -29.62 1.43
N LYS A 255 -20.48 -28.99 2.54
CA LYS A 255 -19.11 -28.93 3.05
C LYS A 255 -18.41 -30.29 3.16
N ASP A 256 -19.13 -31.34 3.57
CA ASP A 256 -18.55 -32.68 3.74
C ASP A 256 -18.16 -33.30 2.39
N ILE A 257 -18.90 -32.95 1.35
CA ILE A 257 -18.71 -33.46 -0.01
C ILE A 257 -17.70 -32.58 -0.74
N GLU A 258 -17.81 -31.25 -0.62
CA GLU A 258 -16.87 -30.26 -1.17
C GLU A 258 -15.43 -30.69 -0.94
N LYS A 259 -15.03 -30.90 0.33
CA LYS A 259 -13.65 -31.28 0.67
C LYS A 259 -13.21 -32.57 -0.01
N ALA A 260 -14.15 -33.49 -0.26
CA ALA A 260 -13.84 -34.81 -0.76
C ALA A 260 -13.79 -34.92 -2.29
N ILE A 261 -14.43 -33.99 -3.01
CA ILE A 261 -14.54 -34.00 -4.49
C ILE A 261 -13.90 -32.79 -5.17
N LYS A 262 -13.49 -31.75 -4.43
CA LYS A 262 -13.01 -30.48 -4.99
C LYS A 262 -11.86 -30.67 -5.99
N GLU A 263 -10.87 -31.48 -5.62
CA GLU A 263 -9.70 -31.77 -6.47
C GLU A 263 -10.06 -32.71 -7.62
N ASP A 264 -10.76 -33.81 -7.31
CA ASP A 264 -11.20 -34.81 -8.29
C ASP A 264 -12.08 -34.17 -9.38
N LEU A 265 -13.04 -33.31 -9.01
CA LEU A 265 -13.92 -32.64 -9.95
C LEU A 265 -13.14 -31.65 -10.82
N ALA A 266 -12.16 -30.94 -10.27
CA ALA A 266 -11.32 -30.04 -11.05
C ALA A 266 -10.54 -30.81 -12.13
N GLU A 267 -9.98 -31.97 -11.79
CA GLU A 267 -9.29 -32.85 -12.74
C GLU A 267 -10.24 -33.37 -13.83
N GLU A 268 -11.42 -33.85 -13.43
CA GLU A 268 -12.42 -34.40 -14.34
C GLU A 268 -13.01 -33.34 -15.30
N ILE A 269 -13.14 -32.09 -14.86
CA ILE A 269 -13.48 -30.94 -15.71
C ILE A 269 -12.35 -30.66 -16.70
N ASN A 270 -11.09 -30.63 -16.25
CA ASN A 270 -9.94 -30.39 -17.12
C ASN A 270 -9.78 -31.49 -18.20
N GLN A 271 -10.17 -32.72 -17.88
CA GLN A 271 -10.20 -33.84 -18.81
C GLN A 271 -11.48 -33.91 -19.67
N ALA A 272 -12.37 -32.90 -19.56
CA ALA A 272 -13.65 -32.81 -20.25
C ALA A 272 -14.59 -34.02 -20.05
N LYS A 273 -14.42 -34.76 -18.95
CA LYS A 273 -15.26 -35.93 -18.61
C LYS A 273 -16.60 -35.52 -18.01
N VAL A 274 -16.66 -34.33 -17.42
CA VAL A 274 -17.90 -33.74 -16.89
C VAL A 274 -18.29 -32.54 -17.74
N GLN A 275 -19.55 -32.50 -18.17
CA GLN A 275 -20.12 -31.33 -18.82
C GLN A 275 -20.95 -30.55 -17.80
N GLY A 276 -20.93 -29.23 -17.90
CA GLY A 276 -21.69 -28.32 -17.04
C GLY A 276 -22.15 -27.11 -17.81
N ILE A 277 -23.15 -26.43 -17.28
CA ILE A 277 -23.69 -25.21 -17.87
C ILE A 277 -22.71 -24.07 -17.55
N GLN A 278 -22.16 -23.45 -18.60
CA GLN A 278 -21.17 -22.39 -18.47
C GLN A 278 -21.84 -21.03 -18.33
N ILE A 279 -21.50 -20.31 -17.26
CA ILE A 279 -21.92 -18.95 -16.99
C ILE A 279 -20.70 -18.06 -17.23
N LYS A 280 -20.79 -17.21 -18.25
CA LYS A 280 -19.71 -16.32 -18.69
C LYS A 280 -19.76 -14.92 -18.07
N ASP A 281 -20.82 -14.63 -17.32
CA ASP A 281 -21.01 -13.38 -16.60
C ASP A 281 -21.73 -13.68 -15.29
N ILE A 282 -21.16 -13.23 -14.16
CA ILE A 282 -21.71 -13.41 -12.81
C ILE A 282 -23.11 -12.80 -12.68
N LYS A 283 -23.45 -11.78 -13.46
CA LYS A 283 -24.78 -11.16 -13.49
C LYS A 283 -25.85 -12.13 -13.99
N ASN A 284 -25.47 -13.05 -14.88
CA ASN A 284 -26.37 -14.06 -15.44
C ASN A 284 -26.64 -15.22 -14.46
N LEU A 285 -25.87 -15.34 -13.37
CA LEU A 285 -26.14 -16.33 -12.33
C LEU A 285 -27.31 -15.83 -11.46
N ASP A 286 -28.55 -15.96 -11.91
CA ASP A 286 -29.73 -15.57 -11.11
C ASP A 286 -30.76 -16.70 -11.02
N GLU A 287 -31.79 -16.50 -10.20
CA GLU A 287 -32.85 -17.49 -10.00
C GLU A 287 -33.55 -17.85 -11.32
N LYS A 288 -33.74 -16.89 -12.23
CA LYS A 288 -34.38 -17.11 -13.53
C LYS A 288 -33.51 -18.01 -14.42
N PHE A 289 -32.20 -17.78 -14.43
CA PHE A 289 -31.25 -18.59 -15.17
C PHE A 289 -31.17 -20.01 -14.61
N VAL A 290 -31.10 -20.17 -13.29
CA VAL A 290 -31.06 -21.50 -12.66
C VAL A 290 -32.34 -22.27 -12.96
N LYS A 291 -33.52 -21.66 -12.75
CA LYS A 291 -34.82 -22.27 -13.10
C LYS A 291 -34.93 -22.65 -14.57
N ALA A 292 -34.46 -21.79 -15.48
CA ALA A 292 -34.55 -22.05 -16.92
C ALA A 292 -33.71 -23.25 -17.37
N ASN A 293 -32.62 -23.58 -16.66
CA ASN A 293 -31.74 -24.68 -17.04
C ASN A 293 -31.97 -25.96 -16.21
N LEU A 294 -32.31 -25.86 -14.93
CA LEU A 294 -32.52 -27.02 -14.04
C LEU A 294 -33.99 -27.39 -13.84
N GLY A 295 -34.92 -26.49 -14.16
CA GLY A 295 -36.36 -26.71 -13.96
C GLY A 295 -36.84 -26.54 -12.50
N ASN A 296 -35.94 -26.49 -11.53
CA ASN A 296 -36.24 -26.29 -10.11
C ASN A 296 -35.34 -25.22 -9.47
N PHE A 297 -35.80 -24.68 -8.34
CA PHE A 297 -35.03 -23.76 -7.50
C PHE A 297 -35.62 -23.75 -6.09
N ASP A 298 -34.87 -24.26 -5.13
CA ASP A 298 -35.25 -24.27 -3.72
C ASP A 298 -34.39 -23.30 -2.90
N LYS A 299 -34.65 -23.26 -1.59
CA LYS A 299 -33.95 -22.38 -0.65
C LYS A 299 -32.47 -22.74 -0.50
N GLU A 300 -32.11 -24.01 -0.66
CA GLU A 300 -30.75 -24.50 -0.54
C GLU A 300 -29.90 -24.11 -1.75
N ILE A 301 -30.45 -24.33 -2.96
CA ILE A 301 -29.91 -23.85 -4.23
C ILE A 301 -29.68 -22.33 -4.17
N GLY A 302 -30.68 -21.57 -3.69
CA GLY A 302 -30.56 -20.13 -3.53
C GLY A 302 -29.47 -19.70 -2.55
N THR A 303 -29.23 -20.48 -1.50
CA THR A 303 -28.15 -20.22 -0.53
C THR A 303 -26.78 -20.45 -1.18
N ARG A 304 -26.57 -21.59 -1.84
CA ARG A 304 -25.33 -21.91 -2.55
C ARG A 304 -25.00 -20.91 -3.66
N MET A 305 -26.02 -20.45 -4.39
CA MET A 305 -25.84 -19.40 -5.40
C MET A 305 -25.35 -18.09 -4.77
N LYS A 306 -25.91 -17.69 -3.63
CA LYS A 306 -25.46 -16.50 -2.89
C LYS A 306 -24.03 -16.65 -2.37
N ASP A 307 -23.67 -17.82 -1.85
CA ASP A 307 -22.32 -18.11 -1.36
C ASP A 307 -21.30 -18.06 -2.49
N CYS A 308 -21.64 -18.61 -3.65
CA CYS A 308 -20.83 -18.53 -4.87
C CYS A 308 -20.58 -17.06 -5.27
N LYS A 309 -21.65 -16.24 -5.36
CA LYS A 309 -21.55 -14.81 -5.67
C LYS A 309 -20.76 -14.01 -4.64
N SER A 310 -21.00 -14.27 -3.36
CA SER A 310 -20.32 -13.61 -2.25
C SER A 310 -18.82 -13.91 -2.28
N THR A 311 -18.46 -15.17 -2.54
CA THR A 311 -17.06 -15.59 -2.66
C THR A 311 -16.41 -14.97 -3.89
N TRP A 312 -17.09 -14.99 -5.04
CA TRP A 312 -16.61 -14.32 -6.25
C TRP A 312 -16.28 -12.84 -5.99
N ALA A 313 -17.22 -12.09 -5.41
CA ALA A 313 -17.03 -10.68 -5.10
C ALA A 313 -15.90 -10.45 -4.08
N LYS A 314 -15.72 -11.35 -3.11
CA LYS A 314 -14.59 -11.28 -2.17
C LYS A 314 -13.26 -11.49 -2.90
N LEU A 315 -13.18 -12.44 -3.82
CA LEU A 315 -11.95 -12.74 -4.56
C LEU A 315 -11.57 -11.59 -5.49
N GLU A 316 -12.54 -11.00 -6.22
CA GLU A 316 -12.32 -9.80 -7.05
C GLU A 316 -11.69 -8.63 -6.27
N ASN A 317 -12.01 -8.51 -4.97
CA ASN A 317 -11.48 -7.48 -4.09
C ASN A 317 -10.28 -7.92 -3.25
N SER A 318 -9.96 -9.22 -3.23
CA SER A 318 -8.88 -9.78 -2.39
C SER A 318 -7.50 -9.39 -2.88
N GLY A 319 -7.40 -9.20 -4.20
CA GLY A 319 -6.15 -9.09 -4.94
C GLY A 319 -5.38 -10.43 -5.00
N ILE A 320 -5.31 -11.22 -3.93
CA ILE A 320 -4.51 -12.46 -3.84
C ILE A 320 -4.96 -13.52 -4.84
N GLU A 321 -6.25 -13.60 -5.14
CA GLU A 321 -6.82 -14.56 -6.06
C GLU A 321 -7.80 -13.88 -7.01
N SER A 322 -7.65 -14.14 -8.30
CA SER A 322 -8.55 -13.64 -9.33
C SER A 322 -9.50 -14.75 -9.79
N PRO A 323 -10.81 -14.66 -9.52
CA PRO A 323 -11.76 -15.67 -9.98
C PRO A 323 -11.85 -15.66 -11.52
N MET A 324 -12.05 -16.83 -12.12
CA MET A 324 -12.04 -17.02 -13.56
C MET A 324 -13.37 -17.54 -14.09
N PHE A 325 -13.74 -17.04 -15.27
CA PHE A 325 -14.83 -17.60 -16.04
C PHE A 325 -14.37 -18.83 -16.86
N PRO A 326 -15.30 -19.73 -17.20
CA PRO A 326 -16.70 -19.69 -16.83
C PRO A 326 -16.94 -20.22 -15.41
N ILE A 327 -17.98 -19.71 -14.75
CA ILE A 327 -18.56 -20.40 -13.60
C ILE A 327 -19.37 -21.56 -14.16
N TYR A 328 -19.09 -22.76 -13.69
CA TYR A 328 -19.81 -23.95 -14.07
C TYR A 328 -20.95 -24.19 -13.09
N MET A 329 -22.12 -24.51 -13.66
CA MET A 329 -23.28 -25.01 -12.92
C MET A 329 -23.53 -26.46 -13.36
N PHE A 330 -23.40 -27.39 -12.41
CA PHE A 330 -23.59 -28.81 -12.66
C PHE A 330 -24.90 -29.29 -12.01
N PRO A 331 -25.78 -29.96 -12.77
CA PRO A 331 -26.89 -30.70 -12.17
C PRO A 331 -26.33 -31.79 -11.27
N VAL A 332 -26.99 -32.01 -10.13
CA VAL A 332 -26.66 -33.09 -9.20
C VAL A 332 -27.88 -33.94 -8.95
N ILE A 333 -27.69 -35.25 -8.98
CA ILE A 333 -28.69 -36.21 -8.50
C ILE A 333 -28.12 -36.87 -7.25
N GLU A 334 -28.83 -36.71 -6.14
CA GLU A 334 -28.54 -37.36 -4.88
C GLU A 334 -29.53 -38.51 -4.68
N MET A 335 -29.01 -39.72 -4.48
CA MET A 335 -29.80 -40.92 -4.23
C MET A 335 -29.51 -41.44 -2.83
N ASP A 336 -30.54 -41.46 -1.97
CA ASP A 336 -30.43 -42.02 -0.63
C ASP A 336 -30.65 -43.53 -0.68
N VAL A 337 -29.62 -44.28 -0.30
CA VAL A 337 -29.61 -45.74 -0.31
C VAL A 337 -29.73 -46.27 1.11
N ILE A 338 -30.70 -47.15 1.32
CA ILE A 338 -30.86 -47.90 2.57
C ILE A 338 -30.65 -49.39 2.27
N THR A 339 -29.65 -49.98 2.91
CA THR A 339 -29.28 -51.38 2.70
C THR A 339 -30.16 -52.34 3.51
N PRO A 340 -30.15 -53.66 3.23
CA PRO A 340 -30.83 -54.66 4.06
C PRO A 340 -30.39 -54.64 5.53
N THR A 341 -29.15 -54.21 5.79
CA THR A 341 -28.58 -54.08 7.13
C THR A 341 -28.89 -52.73 7.78
N ASN A 342 -29.85 -51.97 7.23
CA ASN A 342 -30.27 -50.64 7.67
C ASN A 342 -29.16 -49.58 7.67
N LYS A 343 -28.06 -49.82 6.94
CA LYS A 343 -27.01 -48.81 6.73
C LYS A 343 -27.51 -47.81 5.69
N LYS A 344 -27.31 -46.53 5.96
CA LYS A 344 -27.69 -45.43 5.06
C LYS A 344 -26.46 -44.77 4.45
N PHE A 345 -26.49 -44.49 3.16
CA PHE A 345 -25.48 -43.69 2.46
C PHE A 345 -26.09 -43.07 1.20
N SER A 346 -25.42 -42.05 0.66
CA SER A 346 -25.89 -41.37 -0.54
C SER A 346 -24.93 -41.59 -1.71
N ILE A 347 -25.51 -41.62 -2.91
CA ILE A 347 -24.79 -41.65 -4.19
C ILE A 347 -25.09 -40.33 -4.90
N PHE A 348 -24.06 -39.67 -5.37
CA PHE A 348 -24.15 -38.39 -6.07
C PHE A 348 -23.72 -38.59 -7.52
N SER A 349 -24.49 -38.08 -8.48
CA SER A 349 -23.97 -37.81 -9.82
C SER A 349 -23.84 -36.31 -10.03
N ILE A 350 -22.70 -35.86 -10.55
CA ILE A 350 -22.46 -34.44 -10.85
C ILE A 350 -22.16 -34.32 -12.34
N GLY A 351 -22.99 -33.58 -13.06
CA GLY A 351 -22.85 -33.39 -14.50
C GLY A 351 -24.15 -33.63 -15.25
N THR A 352 -24.02 -33.81 -16.55
CA THR A 352 -25.15 -33.92 -17.50
C THR A 352 -25.26 -35.33 -18.03
N ASP A 353 -26.36 -35.65 -18.70
CA ASP A 353 -26.54 -36.90 -19.44
C ASP A 353 -25.38 -37.23 -20.41
N LYS A 354 -24.71 -36.22 -20.96
CA LYS A 354 -23.55 -36.38 -21.86
C LYS A 354 -22.22 -36.63 -21.16
N GLY A 355 -22.11 -36.31 -19.87
CA GLY A 355 -20.85 -36.43 -19.13
C GLY A 355 -21.02 -36.05 -17.67
N TYR A 356 -20.84 -37.04 -16.78
CA TYR A 356 -21.01 -36.91 -15.35
C TYR A 356 -20.06 -37.83 -14.58
N VAL A 357 -19.73 -37.42 -13.36
CA VAL A 357 -19.01 -38.22 -12.38
C VAL A 357 -19.97 -38.77 -11.34
N ILE A 358 -19.60 -39.92 -10.77
CA ILE A 358 -20.35 -40.59 -9.71
C ILE A 358 -19.49 -40.60 -8.47
N TYR A 359 -20.05 -40.11 -7.37
CA TYR A 359 -19.39 -40.04 -6.09
C TYR A 359 -20.23 -40.71 -5.01
N SER A 360 -19.58 -41.51 -4.15
CA SER A 360 -20.22 -42.06 -2.95
C SER A 360 -19.19 -42.13 -1.83
N PRO A 361 -19.32 -41.29 -0.78
CA PRO A 361 -18.29 -41.15 0.27
C PRO A 361 -17.88 -42.47 0.93
N ARG A 362 -18.81 -43.42 1.08
CA ARG A 362 -18.55 -44.73 1.70
C ARG A 362 -17.94 -45.75 0.74
N PHE A 363 -18.02 -45.49 -0.56
CA PHE A 363 -17.56 -46.37 -1.64
C PHE A 363 -16.42 -45.78 -2.47
N LYS A 364 -15.69 -44.78 -1.92
CA LYS A 364 -14.36 -44.38 -2.44
C LYS A 364 -13.46 -45.59 -2.66
#